data_AF-A0A1F7F1R0-F1
#
_entry.id   AF-A0A1F7F1R0-F1
#
_cell.length_a   1.000
_cell.length_b   1.000
_cell.length_c   1.000
_cell.angle_alpha   90.00
_cell.angle_beta   90.00
_cell.angle_gamma   90.00
#
_symmetry.space_group_name_H-M   'P 1'
#
loop_
_entity.id
_entity.type
_entity.pdbx_description
1 polymer ?
#
loop_
_entity_poly.entity_id
_entity_poly.type
_entity_poly.pdbx_seq_one_letter_code
_entity_poly.pdbx_strand_id
1 'polypeptide(L)'
;MSPTLKTSNLKWSLIPPVLLIVTIISFSVLFNMSIIDVRFQELDKILYEVSHQQDLNNSLNMLAKYSIIKRRMERGSDNTEDYAVESKVMAIIAGDFLRDKPQEKSAWNHVYPVVRIGVNAIRLFMGKEIINETRVETDDKELEVAYFYERNRKYKKALDIYLSILKARKHSPQKESYIILHKGFCESMNGEFDKARSSYEEIIGRFPDSETAMVSWKLLDFLNTMDDSLKVIQKEGIRNIQYGKKLYLLMDYKNAIAVFADIEKKSRSDNDFAEVAFLKGRCHEELGENGLAIENYKTAIEKAPISSWAKDANRRILIIGEFYERDKQISQIAFNRLKEYRDENFFDELSTFSDIMEESKATDKIRLQEREEVKKALSKGDMDVLSLIQNIDLSGEKAAQEEVKAAEKALALKVSKKEVAQEVLDVNMHPLRKPSFIQREIMKKIPPLKAMYNTILKRGADFQGTLKVSFAIEASGAVSHVRIEEDSDIQDAEFQRKILELVRAWTFPQIEDKYPSQTITYPIVFKKAE
;
A
#
# COMPACT_ATOMS: atom_id res chain seq x y z
N MET A 1 32.72 -23.24 90.50
CA MET A 1 32.66 -23.89 89.18
C MET A 1 31.67 -23.10 88.34
N SER A 2 32.20 -22.36 87.39
CA SER A 2 31.55 -21.35 86.54
C SER A 2 31.72 -21.78 85.08
N PRO A 3 31.11 -21.13 84.08
CA PRO A 3 29.68 -20.88 83.87
C PRO A 3 29.21 -21.44 82.51
N THR A 4 27.90 -21.61 82.36
CA THR A 4 27.21 -21.98 81.13
C THR A 4 27.03 -20.77 80.19
N LEU A 5 27.51 -20.86 78.95
CA LEU A 5 27.34 -19.85 77.91
C LEU A 5 26.24 -20.26 76.91
N LYS A 6 25.15 -19.50 76.92
CA LYS A 6 24.07 -19.49 75.93
C LYS A 6 24.56 -18.92 74.59
N THR A 7 24.44 -19.68 73.50
CA THR A 7 24.60 -19.17 72.13
C THR A 7 23.53 -19.76 71.20
N SER A 8 22.35 -19.13 71.10
CA SER A 8 21.37 -19.52 70.06
C SER A 8 20.40 -18.44 69.57
N ASN A 9 20.59 -17.15 69.90
CA ASN A 9 19.63 -16.10 69.50
C ASN A 9 20.12 -15.14 68.39
N LEU A 10 21.30 -15.35 67.79
CA LEU A 10 21.88 -14.38 66.85
C LEU A 10 21.38 -14.51 65.39
N LYS A 11 20.61 -15.55 65.04
CA LYS A 11 20.20 -15.79 63.64
C LYS A 11 18.89 -15.10 63.22
N TRP A 12 18.06 -14.66 64.16
CA TRP A 12 16.74 -14.06 63.85
C TRP A 12 16.75 -12.53 63.80
N SER A 13 17.75 -11.85 64.36
CA SER A 13 17.84 -10.37 64.33
C SER A 13 18.36 -9.80 63.01
N LEU A 14 18.98 -10.62 62.17
CA LEU A 14 19.53 -10.22 60.86
C LEU A 14 18.55 -10.45 59.69
N ILE A 15 17.45 -11.17 59.91
CA ILE A 15 16.44 -11.44 58.87
C ILE A 15 15.73 -10.13 58.44
N PRO A 16 15.27 -9.24 59.34
CA PRO A 16 14.60 -8.00 58.94
C PRO A 16 15.44 -7.05 58.06
N PRO A 17 16.72 -6.74 58.38
CA PRO A 17 17.52 -5.86 57.54
C PRO A 17 17.91 -6.49 56.20
N VAL A 18 18.15 -7.81 56.14
CA VAL A 18 18.41 -8.51 54.87
C VAL A 18 17.17 -8.47 53.98
N LEU A 19 15.98 -8.70 54.54
CA LEU A 19 14.72 -8.67 53.81
C LEU A 19 14.37 -7.26 53.31
N LEU A 20 14.67 -6.22 54.09
CA LEU A 20 14.60 -4.82 53.67
C LEU A 20 15.52 -4.53 52.48
N ILE A 21 16.79 -4.95 52.55
CA ILE A 21 17.77 -4.76 51.47
C ILE A 21 17.32 -5.48 50.20
N VAL A 22 16.84 -6.72 50.31
CA VAL A 22 16.32 -7.49 49.17
C VAL A 22 15.07 -6.81 48.57
N THR A 23 14.21 -6.23 49.40
CA THR A 23 13.02 -5.49 48.94
C THR A 23 13.40 -4.22 48.19
N ILE A 24 14.38 -3.47 48.70
CA ILE A 24 14.91 -2.25 48.04
C ILE A 24 15.57 -2.61 46.71
N ILE A 25 16.38 -3.67 46.67
CA ILE A 25 17.02 -4.13 45.43
C ILE A 25 15.96 -4.59 44.43
N SER A 26 14.97 -5.36 44.87
CA SER A 26 13.88 -5.83 44.01
C SER A 26 13.05 -4.65 43.47
N PHE A 27 12.72 -3.67 44.30
CA PHE A 27 12.05 -2.45 43.88
C PHE A 27 12.88 -1.64 42.88
N SER A 28 14.19 -1.50 43.11
CA SER A 28 15.11 -0.81 42.19
C SER A 28 15.22 -1.51 40.84
N VAL A 29 15.29 -2.85 40.82
CA VAL A 29 15.29 -3.64 39.58
C VAL A 29 13.97 -3.45 38.83
N LEU A 30 12.83 -3.56 39.52
CA LEU A 30 11.51 -3.36 38.93
C LEU A 30 11.35 -1.94 38.36
N PHE A 31 11.75 -0.93 39.11
CA PHE A 31 11.69 0.47 38.69
C PHE A 31 12.57 0.74 37.46
N ASN A 32 13.80 0.22 37.45
CA ASN A 32 14.68 0.36 36.29
C ASN A 32 14.15 -0.38 35.05
N MET A 33 13.59 -1.60 35.22
CA MET A 33 12.95 -2.30 34.12
C MET A 33 11.73 -1.53 33.58
N SER A 34 10.91 -0.93 34.44
CA SER A 34 9.79 -0.10 33.99
C SER A 34 10.24 1.19 33.31
N ILE A 35 11.34 1.81 33.74
CA ILE A 35 11.93 2.95 33.00
C ILE A 35 12.39 2.51 31.61
N ILE A 36 13.04 1.37 31.51
CA ILE A 36 13.48 0.81 30.22
C ILE A 36 12.27 0.60 29.31
N ASP A 37 11.16 0.06 29.84
CA ASP A 37 9.92 -0.16 29.09
C ASP A 37 9.29 1.16 28.61
N VAL A 38 9.18 2.17 29.48
CA VAL A 38 8.73 3.52 29.09
C VAL A 38 9.66 4.15 28.05
N ARG A 39 10.97 3.92 28.15
CA ARG A 39 11.95 4.38 27.17
C ARG A 39 11.85 3.64 25.85
N PHE A 40 11.55 2.34 25.86
CA PHE A 40 11.25 1.59 24.65
C PHE A 40 9.97 2.06 23.99
N GLN A 41 8.91 2.34 24.75
CA GLN A 41 7.69 2.94 24.20
C GLN A 41 7.92 4.35 23.65
N GLU A 42 8.77 5.17 24.28
CA GLU A 42 9.20 6.45 23.71
C GLU A 42 10.05 6.27 22.46
N LEU A 43 10.93 5.27 22.43
CA LEU A 43 11.76 4.97 21.27
C LEU A 43 10.89 4.49 20.12
N ASP A 44 9.92 3.61 20.40
CA ASP A 44 8.91 3.14 19.45
C ASP A 44 8.04 4.29 18.98
N LYS A 45 7.63 5.20 19.88
CA LYS A 45 6.89 6.41 19.52
C LYS A 45 7.72 7.35 18.65
N ILE A 46 8.99 7.57 18.96
CA ILE A 46 9.89 8.40 18.15
C ILE A 46 10.18 7.70 16.82
N LEU A 47 10.39 6.39 16.81
CA LEU A 47 10.56 5.58 15.60
C LEU A 47 9.28 5.58 14.76
N TYR A 48 8.11 5.60 15.39
CA TYR A 48 6.79 5.71 14.77
C TYR A 48 6.55 7.11 14.22
N GLU A 49 6.89 8.17 14.96
CA GLU A 49 6.83 9.56 14.49
C GLU A 49 7.87 9.80 13.37
N VAL A 50 9.05 9.17 13.43
CA VAL A 50 10.10 9.25 12.39
C VAL A 50 9.76 8.37 11.18
N SER A 51 9.09 7.24 11.35
CA SER A 51 8.56 6.42 10.25
C SER A 51 7.31 7.05 9.62
N HIS A 52 6.51 7.78 10.39
CA HIS A 52 5.44 8.63 9.89
C HIS A 52 5.96 9.91 9.23
N GLN A 53 7.10 10.45 9.66
CA GLN A 53 7.83 11.50 8.93
C GLN A 53 8.41 11.04 7.58
N GLN A 54 8.34 9.74 7.25
CA GLN A 54 8.38 9.28 5.85
C GLN A 54 6.98 9.43 5.21
N ASP A 55 6.48 10.67 5.17
CA ASP A 55 5.20 11.11 4.59
C ASP A 55 5.04 10.73 3.10
N LEU A 56 6.14 10.36 2.43
CA LEU A 56 6.18 9.88 1.05
C LEU A 56 5.34 8.60 0.82
N ASN A 57 5.25 7.72 1.83
CA ASN A 57 4.47 6.47 1.73
C ASN A 57 2.96 6.72 1.73
N ASN A 58 2.53 7.81 2.38
CA ASN A 58 1.15 8.16 2.58
C ASN A 58 0.53 8.88 1.36
N SER A 59 1.34 9.65 0.62
CA SER A 59 0.94 10.25 -0.67
C SER A 59 1.18 9.32 -1.87
N LEU A 60 1.90 8.21 -1.69
CA LEU A 60 2.23 7.24 -2.74
C LEU A 60 0.99 6.67 -3.43
N ASN A 61 -0.07 6.35 -2.67
CA ASN A 61 -1.32 5.86 -3.24
C ASN A 61 -1.94 6.88 -4.21
N MET A 62 -2.00 8.14 -3.79
CA MET A 62 -2.57 9.23 -4.58
C MET A 62 -1.76 9.48 -5.85
N LEU A 63 -0.43 9.59 -5.71
CA LEU A 63 0.48 9.80 -6.82
C LEU A 63 0.49 8.62 -7.79
N ALA A 64 0.49 7.38 -7.28
CA ALA A 64 0.38 6.19 -8.11
C ALA A 64 -0.93 6.19 -8.90
N LYS A 65 -2.06 6.48 -8.23
CA LYS A 65 -3.38 6.53 -8.87
C LYS A 65 -3.41 7.58 -9.98
N TYR A 66 -2.94 8.80 -9.72
CA TYR A 66 -2.84 9.86 -10.72
C TYR A 66 -1.90 9.48 -11.86
N SER A 67 -0.76 8.83 -11.57
CA SER A 67 0.18 8.40 -12.61
C SER A 67 -0.44 7.36 -13.55
N ILE A 68 -1.25 6.44 -13.02
CA ILE A 68 -1.98 5.45 -13.82
C ILE A 68 -3.01 6.14 -14.72
N ILE A 69 -3.76 7.10 -14.18
CA ILE A 69 -4.74 7.87 -14.96
C ILE A 69 -4.03 8.69 -16.05
N LYS A 70 -2.92 9.35 -15.73
CA LYS A 70 -2.11 10.10 -16.71
C LYS A 70 -1.61 9.21 -17.85
N ARG A 71 -1.05 8.03 -17.54
CA ARG A 71 -0.62 7.05 -18.55
C ARG A 71 -1.77 6.60 -19.44
N ARG A 72 -2.95 6.35 -18.85
CA ARG A 72 -4.17 6.01 -19.59
C ARG A 72 -4.58 7.12 -20.55
N MET A 73 -4.54 8.37 -20.10
CA MET A 73 -4.83 9.55 -20.94
C MET A 73 -3.85 9.68 -22.11
N GLU A 74 -2.55 9.57 -21.86
CA GLU A 74 -1.50 9.68 -22.88
C GLU A 74 -1.61 8.58 -23.95
N ARG A 75 -2.01 7.37 -23.54
CA ARG A 75 -2.20 6.22 -24.44
C ARG A 75 -3.56 6.21 -25.14
N GLY A 76 -4.58 6.82 -24.53
CA GLY A 76 -5.96 6.78 -25.01
C GLY A 76 -6.74 5.50 -24.69
N SER A 77 -6.16 4.58 -23.91
CA SER A 77 -6.79 3.30 -23.53
C SER A 77 -6.23 2.74 -22.21
N ASP A 78 -6.97 1.80 -21.62
CA ASP A 78 -6.43 0.95 -20.55
C ASP A 78 -5.37 -0.01 -21.10
N ASN A 79 -4.40 -0.37 -20.25
CA ASN A 79 -3.36 -1.36 -20.55
C ASN A 79 -3.27 -2.36 -19.39
N THR A 80 -3.07 -3.64 -19.72
CA THR A 80 -2.87 -4.73 -18.76
C THR A 80 -1.77 -4.45 -17.75
N GLU A 81 -0.66 -3.83 -18.16
CA GLU A 81 0.45 -3.47 -17.27
C GLU A 81 0.01 -2.56 -16.12
N ASP A 82 -0.97 -1.68 -16.39
CA ASP A 82 -1.45 -0.71 -15.39
C ASP A 82 -2.22 -1.43 -14.28
N TYR A 83 -2.82 -2.58 -14.58
CA TYR A 83 -3.51 -3.43 -13.60
C TYR A 83 -2.52 -4.11 -12.65
N ALA A 84 -1.38 -4.57 -13.16
CA ALA A 84 -0.33 -5.15 -12.34
C ALA A 84 0.32 -4.09 -11.44
N VAL A 85 0.59 -2.88 -11.96
CA VAL A 85 1.09 -1.76 -11.17
C VAL A 85 0.10 -1.36 -10.07
N GLU A 86 -1.18 -1.25 -10.40
CA GLU A 86 -2.24 -0.97 -9.43
C GLU A 86 -2.28 -2.02 -8.31
N SER A 87 -2.27 -3.30 -8.69
CA SER A 87 -2.26 -4.43 -7.74
C SER A 87 -1.03 -4.41 -6.83
N LYS A 88 0.15 -4.10 -7.39
CA LYS A 88 1.41 -3.98 -6.64
C LYS A 88 1.36 -2.85 -5.63
N VAL A 89 0.86 -1.68 -6.03
CA VAL A 89 0.72 -0.53 -5.13
C VAL A 89 -0.23 -0.89 -3.98
N MET A 90 -1.36 -1.54 -4.29
CA MET A 90 -2.31 -1.99 -3.27
C MET A 90 -1.70 -3.01 -2.31
N ALA A 91 -0.91 -3.97 -2.81
CA ALA A 91 -0.24 -4.97 -1.99
C ALA A 91 0.83 -4.35 -1.07
N ILE A 92 1.64 -3.41 -1.56
CA ILE A 92 2.66 -2.69 -0.78
C ILE A 92 2.00 -1.90 0.36
N ILE A 93 0.96 -1.12 0.03
CA ILE A 93 0.24 -0.32 1.03
C ILE A 93 -0.44 -1.26 2.04
N ALA A 94 -1.01 -2.39 1.62
CA ALA A 94 -1.57 -3.37 2.55
C ALA A 94 -0.51 -3.96 3.49
N GLY A 95 0.69 -4.23 2.98
CA GLY A 95 1.84 -4.76 3.73
C GLY A 95 2.39 -3.82 4.80
N ASP A 96 2.52 -2.53 4.51
CA ASP A 96 3.12 -1.57 5.45
C ASP A 96 2.25 -1.29 6.68
N PHE A 97 0.91 -1.30 6.56
CA PHE A 97 0.01 -1.19 7.72
C PHE A 97 0.08 -2.41 8.66
N LEU A 98 0.64 -3.54 8.23
CA LEU A 98 0.69 -4.79 9.00
C LEU A 98 1.93 -4.92 9.89
N ARG A 99 2.89 -4.01 9.76
CA ARG A 99 4.12 -4.02 10.57
C ARG A 99 3.93 -3.56 12.01
N ASP A 100 2.81 -2.93 12.32
CA ASP A 100 2.43 -2.67 13.71
C ASP A 100 1.98 -3.97 14.39
N LYS A 101 2.92 -4.67 15.01
CA LYS A 101 2.54 -5.75 15.92
C LYS A 101 1.70 -5.12 17.04
N PRO A 102 0.47 -5.62 17.32
CA PRO A 102 -0.24 -5.19 18.51
C PRO A 102 0.68 -5.49 19.70
N GLN A 103 1.00 -4.47 20.50
CA GLN A 103 1.81 -4.64 21.71
C GLN A 103 1.18 -5.77 22.53
N GLU A 104 1.91 -6.89 22.65
CA GLU A 104 1.49 -7.97 23.52
C GLU A 104 1.28 -7.40 24.91
N LYS A 105 0.06 -7.55 25.44
CA LYS A 105 -0.32 -7.07 26.78
C LYS A 105 0.55 -7.77 27.80
N SER A 106 1.66 -7.15 28.16
CA SER A 106 2.61 -7.65 29.15
C SER A 106 1.97 -7.65 30.54
N ALA A 107 2.37 -8.59 31.39
CA ALA A 107 1.85 -8.76 32.76
C ALA A 107 2.05 -7.53 33.68
N TRP A 108 2.77 -6.50 33.20
CA TRP A 108 3.15 -5.28 33.92
C TRP A 108 2.15 -4.12 33.88
N ASN A 109 1.00 -4.28 33.22
CA ASN A 109 -0.04 -3.24 33.09
C ASN A 109 -0.54 -2.66 34.42
N HIS A 110 -0.41 -3.36 35.55
CA HIS A 110 -0.82 -2.84 36.86
C HIS A 110 0.21 -1.91 37.52
N VAL A 111 1.49 -2.04 37.16
CA VAL A 111 2.59 -1.21 37.71
C VAL A 111 2.78 0.05 36.88
N TYR A 112 2.41 -0.04 35.60
CA TYR A 112 2.54 1.02 34.60
C TYR A 112 1.94 2.39 35.00
N PRO A 113 0.71 2.48 35.56
CA PRO A 113 0.13 3.78 35.94
C PRO A 113 0.93 4.49 37.05
N VAL A 114 1.48 3.73 38.00
CA VAL A 114 2.24 4.27 39.13
C VAL A 114 3.61 4.80 38.66
N VAL A 115 4.28 4.05 37.79
CA VAL A 115 5.56 4.48 37.18
C VAL A 115 5.34 5.72 36.31
N ARG A 116 4.24 5.78 35.57
CA ARG A 116 3.89 6.91 34.70
C ARG A 116 3.64 8.20 35.50
N ILE A 117 3.03 8.14 36.68
CA ILE A 117 2.90 9.30 37.57
C ILE A 117 4.30 9.83 37.95
N GLY A 118 5.23 8.94 38.31
CA GLY A 118 6.61 9.31 38.63
C GLY A 118 7.35 9.94 37.45
N VAL A 119 7.25 9.34 36.26
CA VAL A 119 7.87 9.87 35.03
C VAL A 119 7.28 11.23 34.64
N ASN A 120 5.96 11.38 34.72
CA ASN A 120 5.30 12.64 34.41
C ASN A 120 5.64 13.75 35.41
N ALA A 121 5.82 13.42 36.69
CA ALA A 121 6.30 14.38 37.69
C ALA A 121 7.73 14.85 37.36
N ILE A 122 8.64 13.93 37.04
CA ILE A 122 10.02 14.28 36.63
C ILE A 122 10.01 15.16 35.38
N ARG A 123 9.19 14.82 34.36
CA ARG A 123 9.03 15.63 33.15
C ARG A 123 8.55 17.05 33.46
N LEU A 124 7.54 17.17 34.33
CA LEU A 124 7.00 18.47 34.74
C LEU A 124 8.09 19.32 35.42
N PHE A 125 8.89 18.71 36.31
CA PHE A 125 10.05 19.37 36.93
C PHE A 125 11.13 19.77 35.91
N MET A 126 11.26 19.04 34.82
CA MET A 126 12.16 19.36 33.70
C MET A 126 11.54 20.33 32.67
N GLY A 127 10.33 20.86 32.93
CA GLY A 127 9.62 21.74 32.00
C GLY A 127 9.14 21.06 30.71
N LYS A 128 9.02 19.72 30.70
CA LYS A 128 8.57 18.92 29.56
C LYS A 128 7.09 18.58 29.68
N GLU A 129 6.43 18.40 28.54
CA GLU A 129 5.03 18.00 28.47
C GLU A 129 4.79 16.59 29.05
N ILE A 130 3.61 16.41 29.63
CA ILE A 130 3.13 15.17 30.26
C ILE A 130 2.79 14.15 29.18
N ILE A 131 3.17 12.88 29.36
CA ILE A 131 2.84 11.79 28.43
C ILE A 131 1.36 11.41 28.61
N ASN A 132 0.56 11.54 27.53
CA ASN A 132 -0.84 11.14 27.49
C ASN A 132 -1.17 10.17 26.33
N GLU A 133 -1.08 8.86 26.57
CA GLU A 133 -1.28 7.80 25.54
C GLU A 133 -2.71 7.70 25.00
N THR A 134 -3.71 7.84 25.86
CA THR A 134 -5.12 7.68 25.48
C THR A 134 -5.62 8.68 24.44
N ARG A 135 -4.88 9.77 24.22
CA ARG A 135 -5.24 10.85 23.29
C ARG A 135 -4.63 10.71 21.90
N VAL A 136 -3.53 9.97 21.78
CA VAL A 136 -2.84 9.76 20.50
C VAL A 136 -3.44 8.55 19.77
N GLU A 137 -3.78 7.49 20.51
CA GLU A 137 -4.33 6.24 19.93
C GLU A 137 -5.73 6.37 19.29
N THR A 138 -6.56 7.35 19.68
CA THR A 138 -7.89 7.53 19.07
C THR A 138 -7.85 8.31 17.76
N ASP A 139 -6.92 9.25 17.65
CA ASP A 139 -6.85 10.22 16.54
C ASP A 139 -6.19 9.62 15.30
N ASP A 140 -5.43 8.55 15.46
CA ASP A 140 -4.85 7.79 14.36
C ASP A 140 -5.83 6.72 13.86
N LYS A 141 -6.74 6.22 14.71
CA LYS A 141 -7.77 5.23 14.32
C LYS A 141 -8.82 5.78 13.37
N GLU A 142 -9.35 7.00 13.60
CA GLU A 142 -10.32 7.60 12.67
C GLU A 142 -9.69 7.89 11.30
N LEU A 143 -8.44 8.34 11.31
CA LEU A 143 -7.66 8.61 10.12
C LEU A 143 -7.34 7.32 9.34
N GLU A 144 -6.97 6.25 10.03
CA GLU A 144 -6.80 4.91 9.45
C GLU A 144 -8.10 4.38 8.82
N VAL A 145 -9.25 4.66 9.42
CA VAL A 145 -10.56 4.29 8.85
C VAL A 145 -10.85 5.10 7.59
N ALA A 146 -10.52 6.40 7.58
CA ALA A 146 -10.63 7.22 6.38
C ALA A 146 -9.73 6.69 5.25
N TYR A 147 -8.47 6.36 5.52
CA TYR A 147 -7.56 5.74 4.55
C TYR A 147 -8.06 4.41 4.04
N PHE A 148 -8.63 3.60 4.93
CA PHE A 148 -9.23 2.34 4.52
C PHE A 148 -10.34 2.57 3.49
N TYR A 149 -11.24 3.53 3.73
CA TYR A 149 -12.30 3.83 2.76
C TYR A 149 -11.76 4.44 1.47
N GLU A 150 -10.78 5.34 1.53
CA GLU A 150 -10.14 5.96 0.37
C GLU A 150 -9.47 4.92 -0.54
N ARG A 151 -8.69 4.01 0.03
CA ARG A 151 -8.00 2.94 -0.72
C ARG A 151 -8.98 1.98 -1.39
N ASN A 152 -10.13 1.75 -0.75
CA ASN A 152 -11.20 0.94 -1.31
C ASN A 152 -12.16 1.74 -2.21
N ARG A 153 -11.74 2.93 -2.66
CA ARG A 153 -12.49 3.81 -3.58
C ARG A 153 -13.84 4.30 -3.05
N LYS A 154 -14.08 4.14 -1.74
CA LYS A 154 -15.27 4.63 -1.04
C LYS A 154 -15.06 6.11 -0.67
N TYR A 155 -14.76 6.93 -1.67
CA TYR A 155 -14.29 8.31 -1.53
C TYR A 155 -15.28 9.20 -0.77
N LYS A 156 -16.59 9.03 -0.99
CA LYS A 156 -17.62 9.78 -0.24
C LYS A 156 -17.53 9.51 1.27
N LYS A 157 -17.40 8.23 1.68
CA LYS A 157 -17.29 7.86 3.09
C LYS A 157 -15.99 8.36 3.70
N ALA A 158 -14.87 8.25 2.97
CA ALA A 158 -13.59 8.79 3.42
C ALA A 158 -13.66 10.32 3.60
N LEU A 159 -14.27 11.01 2.64
CA LEU A 159 -14.47 12.47 2.69
C LEU A 159 -15.28 12.91 3.91
N ASP A 160 -16.37 12.22 4.23
CA ASP A 160 -17.19 12.53 5.41
C ASP A 160 -16.37 12.43 6.71
N ILE A 161 -15.49 11.42 6.80
CA ILE A 161 -14.62 11.22 7.96
C ILE A 161 -13.52 12.30 8.00
N TYR A 162 -12.87 12.63 6.89
CA TYR A 162 -11.88 13.72 6.88
C TYR A 162 -12.51 15.05 7.28
N LEU A 163 -13.72 15.33 6.81
CA LEU A 163 -14.47 16.53 7.20
C LEU A 163 -14.84 16.52 8.70
N SER A 164 -15.20 15.38 9.28
CA SER A 164 -15.48 15.28 10.72
C SER A 164 -14.22 15.50 11.55
N ILE A 165 -13.09 14.92 11.13
CA ILE A 165 -11.78 15.10 11.79
C ILE A 165 -11.39 16.59 11.77
N LEU A 166 -11.49 17.26 10.61
CA LEU A 166 -11.15 18.69 10.49
C LEU A 166 -12.05 19.60 11.32
N LYS A 167 -13.34 19.30 11.45
CA LYS A 167 -14.30 20.12 12.22
C LYS A 167 -14.14 19.98 13.72
N ALA A 168 -13.82 18.78 14.20
CA ALA A 168 -13.90 18.47 15.61
C ALA A 168 -12.78 19.09 16.46
N ARG A 169 -11.60 19.37 15.87
CA ARG A 169 -10.37 19.62 16.65
C ARG A 169 -9.37 20.53 15.93
N LYS A 170 -8.49 21.17 16.71
CA LYS A 170 -7.28 21.82 16.19
C LYS A 170 -6.16 20.78 16.09
N HIS A 171 -5.67 20.55 14.88
CA HIS A 171 -4.58 19.62 14.57
C HIS A 171 -3.23 20.35 14.53
N SER A 172 -2.12 19.60 14.54
CA SER A 172 -0.83 20.20 14.16
C SER A 172 -0.89 20.65 12.69
N PRO A 173 -0.17 21.71 12.29
CA PRO A 173 -0.14 22.17 10.90
C PRO A 173 0.16 21.06 9.88
N GLN A 174 1.07 20.15 10.23
CA GLN A 174 1.45 19.01 9.40
C GLN A 174 0.27 18.05 9.21
N LYS A 175 -0.35 17.59 10.31
CA LYS A 175 -1.50 16.67 10.27
C LYS A 175 -2.70 17.31 9.59
N GLU A 176 -2.95 18.60 9.81
CA GLU A 176 -4.00 19.35 9.12
C GLU A 176 -3.79 19.38 7.61
N SER A 177 -2.59 19.78 7.15
CA SER A 177 -2.25 19.83 5.72
C SER A 177 -2.42 18.47 5.04
N TYR A 178 -2.11 17.40 5.78
CA TYR A 178 -2.22 16.03 5.33
C TYR A 178 -3.68 15.57 5.20
N ILE A 179 -4.53 15.87 6.20
CA ILE A 179 -5.96 15.58 6.12
C ILE A 179 -6.62 16.35 4.97
N ILE A 180 -6.26 17.63 4.76
CA ILE A 180 -6.77 18.43 3.65
C ILE A 180 -6.33 17.84 2.30
N LEU A 181 -5.11 17.29 2.20
CA LEU A 181 -4.60 16.69 0.97
C LEU A 181 -5.47 15.50 0.55
N HIS A 182 -5.74 14.59 1.48
CA HIS A 182 -6.57 13.42 1.24
C HIS A 182 -8.04 13.73 1.01
N LYS A 183 -8.57 14.77 1.69
CA LYS A 183 -9.88 15.35 1.39
C LYS A 183 -9.94 15.83 -0.07
N GLY A 184 -8.97 16.63 -0.51
CA GLY A 184 -8.88 17.11 -1.91
C GLY A 184 -8.77 15.99 -2.92
N PHE A 185 -8.04 14.93 -2.60
CA PHE A 185 -7.97 13.72 -3.41
C PHE A 185 -9.31 12.97 -3.51
N CYS A 186 -10.04 12.84 -2.41
CA CYS A 186 -11.37 12.23 -2.43
C CYS A 186 -12.37 13.08 -3.23
N GLU A 187 -12.28 14.42 -3.12
CA GLU A 187 -13.07 15.36 -3.91
C GLU A 187 -12.80 15.19 -5.41
N SER A 188 -11.53 15.08 -5.82
CA SER A 188 -11.18 14.91 -7.23
C SER A 188 -11.66 13.57 -7.79
N MET A 189 -11.50 12.48 -7.03
CA MET A 189 -11.95 11.15 -7.44
C MET A 189 -13.48 11.04 -7.54
N ASN A 190 -14.21 11.85 -6.77
CA ASN A 190 -15.68 11.93 -6.85
C ASN A 190 -16.19 12.88 -7.97
N GLY A 191 -15.27 13.50 -8.73
CA GLY A 191 -15.56 14.45 -9.80
C GLY A 191 -15.90 15.87 -9.33
N GLU A 192 -15.62 16.20 -8.07
CA GLU A 192 -15.86 17.52 -7.48
C GLU A 192 -14.62 18.42 -7.68
N PHE A 193 -14.22 18.65 -8.94
CA PHE A 193 -12.92 19.25 -9.26
C PHE A 193 -12.71 20.64 -8.65
N ASP A 194 -13.75 21.49 -8.60
CA ASP A 194 -13.62 22.84 -8.01
C ASP A 194 -13.32 22.81 -6.50
N LYS A 195 -13.92 21.85 -5.78
CA LYS A 195 -13.64 21.65 -4.34
C LYS A 195 -12.23 21.11 -4.14
N ALA A 196 -11.83 20.14 -4.97
CA ALA A 196 -10.48 19.60 -4.94
C ALA A 196 -9.41 20.67 -5.19
N ARG A 197 -9.62 21.56 -6.18
CA ARG A 197 -8.72 22.70 -6.43
C ARG A 197 -8.63 23.61 -5.20
N SER A 198 -9.78 23.95 -4.62
CA SER A 198 -9.83 24.78 -3.40
C SER A 198 -9.03 24.15 -2.27
N SER A 199 -9.15 22.84 -2.06
CA SER A 199 -8.38 22.09 -1.05
C SER A 199 -6.87 22.11 -1.32
N TYR A 200 -6.44 21.95 -2.58
CA TYR A 200 -5.01 21.99 -2.93
C TYR A 200 -4.43 23.40 -2.84
N GLU A 201 -5.14 24.41 -3.32
CA GLU A 201 -4.76 25.83 -3.21
C GLU A 201 -4.67 26.26 -1.75
N GLU A 202 -5.58 25.78 -0.90
CA GLU A 202 -5.54 25.99 0.54
C GLU A 202 -4.23 25.47 1.15
N ILE A 203 -3.79 24.27 0.76
CA ILE A 203 -2.52 23.70 1.26
C ILE A 203 -1.33 24.52 0.77
N ILE A 204 -1.29 24.86 -0.51
CA ILE A 204 -0.19 25.64 -1.12
C ILE A 204 -0.09 27.03 -0.46
N GLY A 205 -1.22 27.66 -0.15
CA GLY A 205 -1.26 28.97 0.50
C GLY A 205 -0.92 28.94 1.99
N ARG A 206 -1.40 27.93 2.73
CA ARG A 206 -1.26 27.84 4.19
C ARG A 206 0.00 27.11 4.65
N PHE A 207 0.52 26.19 3.84
CA PHE A 207 1.66 25.32 4.18
C PHE A 207 2.71 25.25 3.05
N PRO A 208 3.20 26.39 2.52
CA PRO A 208 3.98 26.44 1.27
C PRO A 208 5.27 25.60 1.27
N ASP A 209 5.90 25.42 2.44
CA ASP A 209 7.17 24.70 2.59
C ASP A 209 7.00 23.20 2.91
N SER A 210 5.76 22.67 2.92
CA SER A 210 5.49 21.27 3.23
C SER A 210 5.59 20.36 2.00
N GLU A 211 5.88 19.07 2.23
CA GLU A 211 5.77 18.05 1.18
C GLU A 211 4.33 17.97 0.62
N THR A 212 3.32 18.13 1.49
CA THR A 212 1.91 18.16 1.11
C THR A 212 1.59 19.30 0.14
N ALA A 213 2.26 20.45 0.22
CA ALA A 213 2.13 21.52 -0.77
C ALA A 213 2.75 21.15 -2.12
N MET A 214 3.91 20.47 -2.12
CA MET A 214 4.50 19.97 -3.38
C MET A 214 3.59 18.95 -4.06
N VAL A 215 3.01 18.01 -3.30
CA VAL A 215 2.03 17.04 -3.81
C VAL A 215 0.79 17.76 -4.32
N SER A 216 0.23 18.69 -3.55
CA SER A 216 -0.94 19.50 -3.92
C SER A 216 -0.73 20.25 -5.22
N TRP A 217 0.45 20.86 -5.40
CA TRP A 217 0.80 21.56 -6.64
C TRP A 217 0.76 20.62 -7.86
N LYS A 218 1.34 19.42 -7.74
CA LYS A 218 1.31 18.41 -8.81
C LYS A 218 -0.11 17.93 -9.13
N LEU A 219 -0.93 17.70 -8.10
CA LEU A 219 -2.32 17.26 -8.28
C LEU A 219 -3.20 18.38 -8.87
N LEU A 220 -2.96 19.63 -8.49
CA LEU A 220 -3.63 20.81 -9.03
C LEU A 220 -3.29 21.02 -10.51
N ASP A 221 -2.01 20.95 -10.89
CA ASP A 221 -1.56 21.04 -12.29
C ASP A 221 -2.24 19.98 -13.18
N PHE A 222 -2.32 18.75 -12.67
CA PHE A 222 -3.03 17.67 -13.35
C PHE A 222 -4.53 17.97 -13.52
N LEU A 223 -5.22 18.43 -12.47
CA LEU A 223 -6.64 18.77 -12.54
C LEU A 223 -6.94 19.92 -13.51
N ASN A 224 -6.05 20.91 -13.59
CA ASN A 224 -6.20 22.02 -14.54
C ASN A 224 -6.06 21.55 -15.98
N THR A 225 -5.06 20.69 -16.25
CA THR A 225 -4.87 20.07 -17.57
C THR A 225 -6.11 19.28 -18.02
N MET A 226 -6.73 18.56 -17.08
CA MET A 226 -7.96 17.81 -17.34
C MET A 226 -9.16 18.70 -17.64
N ASP A 227 -9.34 19.76 -16.86
CA ASP A 227 -10.44 20.71 -17.01
C ASP A 227 -10.41 21.40 -18.37
N ASP A 228 -9.21 21.83 -18.80
CA ASP A 228 -9.03 22.43 -20.11
C ASP A 228 -9.33 21.44 -21.24
N SER A 229 -8.93 20.18 -21.07
CA SER A 229 -9.25 19.10 -22.01
C SER A 229 -10.77 18.83 -22.07
N LEU A 230 -11.46 18.83 -20.93
CA LEU A 230 -12.91 18.67 -20.85
C LEU A 230 -13.64 19.81 -21.56
N LYS A 231 -13.20 21.07 -21.38
CA LYS A 231 -13.78 22.23 -22.08
C LYS A 231 -13.66 22.13 -23.60
N VAL A 232 -12.58 21.54 -24.11
CA VAL A 232 -12.40 21.30 -25.55
C VAL A 232 -13.41 20.27 -26.03
N ILE A 233 -13.53 19.15 -25.31
CA ILE A 233 -14.39 18.04 -25.71
C ILE A 233 -15.87 18.38 -25.61
N GLN A 234 -16.28 19.15 -24.60
CA GLN A 234 -17.67 19.59 -24.45
C GLN A 234 -18.18 20.45 -25.62
N LYS A 235 -17.27 21.03 -26.42
CA LYS A 235 -17.61 21.74 -27.66
C LYS A 235 -17.82 20.80 -28.86
N GLU A 236 -17.43 19.53 -28.74
CA GLU A 236 -17.71 18.51 -29.75
C GLU A 236 -19.20 18.11 -29.68
N GLY A 237 -19.95 18.32 -30.77
CA GLY A 237 -21.39 18.07 -30.79
C GLY A 237 -21.82 16.60 -30.91
N ILE A 238 -20.89 15.69 -31.24
CA ILE A 238 -21.22 14.29 -31.56
C ILE A 238 -20.92 13.39 -30.36
N ARG A 239 -21.98 12.87 -29.74
CA ARG A 239 -21.91 11.95 -28.60
C ARG A 239 -21.86 10.49 -29.06
N ASN A 240 -20.68 10.01 -29.43
CA ASN A 240 -20.42 8.62 -29.82
C ASN A 240 -19.53 7.89 -28.78
N ILE A 241 -19.15 6.64 -29.07
CA ILE A 241 -18.28 5.84 -28.16
C ILE A 241 -16.98 6.58 -27.87
N GLN A 242 -16.38 7.23 -28.87
CA GLN A 242 -15.13 7.97 -28.70
C GLN A 242 -15.30 9.18 -27.78
N TYR A 243 -16.43 9.89 -27.87
CA TYR A 243 -16.77 10.96 -26.93
C TYR A 243 -16.88 10.42 -25.49
N GLY A 244 -17.59 9.30 -25.30
CA GLY A 244 -17.67 8.65 -23.98
C GLY A 244 -16.31 8.21 -23.44
N LYS A 245 -15.45 7.64 -24.30
CA LYS A 245 -14.07 7.27 -23.94
C LYS A 245 -13.25 8.47 -23.49
N LYS A 246 -13.32 9.58 -24.22
CA LYS A 246 -12.61 10.81 -23.83
C LYS A 246 -13.04 11.30 -22.45
N LEU A 247 -14.35 11.28 -22.15
CA LEU A 247 -14.87 11.61 -20.82
C LEU A 247 -14.33 10.65 -19.74
N TYR A 248 -14.32 9.35 -20.01
CA TYR A 248 -13.73 8.35 -19.11
C TYR A 248 -12.24 8.60 -18.83
N LEU A 249 -11.46 8.89 -19.87
CA LEU A 249 -10.03 9.19 -19.74
C LEU A 249 -9.80 10.46 -18.90
N LEU A 250 -10.71 11.42 -18.99
CA LEU A 250 -10.69 12.68 -18.24
C LEU A 250 -11.44 12.62 -16.92
N MET A 251 -11.59 11.43 -16.33
CA MET A 251 -12.23 11.20 -15.03
C MET A 251 -13.67 11.76 -14.88
N ASP A 252 -14.31 12.16 -15.98
CA ASP A 252 -15.70 12.59 -15.98
C ASP A 252 -16.62 11.36 -16.08
N TYR A 253 -16.46 10.48 -15.09
CA TYR A 253 -17.08 9.15 -15.06
C TYR A 253 -18.60 9.23 -15.08
N LYS A 254 -19.20 10.22 -14.41
CA LYS A 254 -20.65 10.39 -14.35
C LYS A 254 -21.22 10.71 -15.74
N ASN A 255 -20.61 11.64 -16.47
CA ASN A 255 -21.07 11.96 -17.83
C ASN A 255 -20.72 10.85 -18.83
N ALA A 256 -19.57 10.18 -18.66
CA ALA A 256 -19.21 9.02 -19.46
C ALA A 256 -20.26 7.89 -19.34
N ILE A 257 -20.70 7.56 -18.11
CA ILE A 257 -21.76 6.58 -17.85
C ILE A 257 -23.05 6.96 -18.60
N ALA A 258 -23.46 8.23 -18.55
CA ALA A 258 -24.66 8.69 -19.23
C ALA A 258 -24.57 8.54 -20.76
N VAL A 259 -23.41 8.85 -21.35
CA VAL A 259 -23.14 8.66 -22.78
C VAL A 259 -23.16 7.17 -23.15
N PHE A 260 -22.47 6.34 -22.38
CA PHE A 260 -22.41 4.90 -22.60
C PHE A 260 -23.80 4.24 -22.50
N ALA A 261 -24.62 4.63 -21.52
CA ALA A 261 -25.99 4.13 -21.39
C ALA A 261 -26.90 4.50 -22.58
N ASP A 262 -26.69 5.65 -23.22
CA ASP A 262 -27.41 6.03 -24.44
C ASP A 262 -26.95 5.22 -25.66
N ILE A 263 -25.64 4.95 -25.75
CA ILE A 263 -25.06 4.15 -26.84
C ILE A 263 -25.49 2.69 -26.74
N GLU A 264 -25.50 2.10 -25.54
CA GLU A 264 -25.96 0.71 -25.30
C GLU A 264 -27.36 0.47 -25.88
N LYS A 265 -28.27 1.45 -25.74
CA LYS A 265 -29.65 1.36 -26.27
C LYS A 265 -29.72 1.37 -27.80
N LYS A 266 -28.71 1.94 -28.46
CA LYS A 266 -28.67 2.15 -29.92
C LYS A 266 -27.76 1.15 -30.63
N SER A 267 -26.86 0.49 -29.89
CA SER A 267 -25.88 -0.41 -30.46
C SER A 267 -26.54 -1.64 -31.08
N ARG A 268 -26.06 -2.02 -32.27
CA ARG A 268 -26.45 -3.25 -32.98
C ARG A 268 -25.31 -4.27 -33.05
N SER A 269 -24.12 -3.89 -32.58
CA SER A 269 -22.90 -4.71 -32.60
C SER A 269 -22.66 -5.25 -31.19
N ASP A 270 -22.57 -6.57 -31.05
CA ASP A 270 -22.25 -7.21 -29.77
C ASP A 270 -20.87 -6.80 -29.25
N ASN A 271 -19.91 -6.52 -30.15
CA ASN A 271 -18.57 -6.06 -29.78
C ASN A 271 -18.59 -4.62 -29.28
N ASP A 272 -19.33 -3.73 -29.93
CA ASP A 272 -19.47 -2.32 -29.50
C ASP A 272 -20.25 -2.27 -28.18
N PHE A 273 -21.24 -3.16 -28.02
CA PHE A 273 -21.95 -3.31 -26.75
C PHE A 273 -21.01 -3.77 -25.63
N ALA A 274 -20.17 -4.79 -25.88
CA ALA A 274 -19.21 -5.28 -24.90
C ALA A 274 -18.16 -4.22 -24.53
N GLU A 275 -17.68 -3.44 -25.49
CA GLU A 275 -16.79 -2.31 -25.26
C GLU A 275 -17.43 -1.26 -24.35
N VAL A 276 -18.66 -0.84 -24.66
CA VAL A 276 -19.37 0.18 -23.90
C VAL A 276 -19.70 -0.32 -22.49
N ALA A 277 -20.15 -1.56 -22.35
CA ALA A 277 -20.40 -2.19 -21.06
C ALA A 277 -19.11 -2.26 -20.23
N PHE A 278 -17.97 -2.64 -20.84
CA PHE A 278 -16.69 -2.63 -20.16
C PHE A 278 -16.31 -1.23 -19.65
N LEU A 279 -16.36 -0.21 -20.51
CA LEU A 279 -15.99 1.17 -20.15
C LEU A 279 -16.91 1.77 -19.08
N LYS A 280 -18.21 1.47 -19.16
CA LYS A 280 -19.18 1.86 -18.14
C LYS A 280 -18.91 1.14 -16.81
N GLY A 281 -18.54 -0.14 -16.85
CA GLY A 281 -18.05 -0.88 -15.69
C GLY A 281 -16.81 -0.24 -15.07
N ARG A 282 -15.83 0.17 -15.88
CA ARG A 282 -14.65 0.92 -15.42
C ARG A 282 -15.05 2.22 -14.72
N CYS A 283 -15.99 2.98 -15.27
CA CYS A 283 -16.48 4.22 -14.64
C CYS A 283 -17.10 3.96 -13.26
N HIS A 284 -17.99 2.96 -13.14
CA HIS A 284 -18.57 2.57 -11.86
C HIS A 284 -17.50 2.11 -10.86
N GLU A 285 -16.50 1.35 -11.32
CA GLU A 285 -15.39 0.91 -10.47
C GLU A 285 -14.53 2.09 -9.98
N GLU A 286 -14.25 3.08 -10.82
CA GLU A 286 -13.54 4.30 -10.43
C GLU A 286 -14.34 5.14 -9.43
N LEU A 287 -15.67 5.05 -9.45
CA LEU A 287 -16.55 5.68 -8.45
C LEU A 287 -16.73 4.85 -7.17
N GLY A 288 -16.13 3.66 -7.08
CA GLY A 288 -16.28 2.73 -5.96
C GLY A 288 -17.62 1.98 -5.92
N GLU A 289 -18.37 2.01 -7.02
CA GLU A 289 -19.66 1.35 -7.19
C GLU A 289 -19.45 -0.09 -7.69
N ASN A 290 -18.70 -0.88 -6.91
CA ASN A 290 -18.17 -2.20 -7.30
C ASN A 290 -19.25 -3.19 -7.77
N GLY A 291 -20.44 -3.18 -7.16
CA GLY A 291 -21.55 -4.03 -7.59
C GLY A 291 -21.99 -3.74 -9.03
N LEU A 292 -22.23 -2.46 -9.34
CA LEU A 292 -22.59 -2.01 -10.69
C LEU A 292 -21.44 -2.27 -11.68
N ALA A 293 -20.19 -2.09 -11.25
CA ALA A 293 -19.03 -2.40 -12.09
C ALA A 293 -19.02 -3.88 -12.51
N ILE A 294 -19.18 -4.80 -11.55
CA ILE A 294 -19.20 -6.24 -11.79
C ILE A 294 -20.36 -6.63 -12.73
N GLU A 295 -21.54 -6.05 -12.57
CA GLU A 295 -22.68 -6.31 -13.46
C GLU A 295 -22.40 -5.90 -14.91
N ASN A 296 -21.80 -4.72 -15.10
CA ASN A 296 -21.43 -4.24 -16.44
C ASN A 296 -20.28 -5.10 -17.04
N TYR A 297 -19.32 -5.56 -16.23
CA TYR A 297 -18.28 -6.49 -16.69
C TYR A 297 -18.83 -7.86 -17.08
N LYS A 298 -19.74 -8.43 -16.28
CA LYS A 298 -20.44 -9.67 -16.64
C LYS A 298 -21.18 -9.50 -17.96
N THR A 299 -21.85 -8.38 -18.14
CA THR A 299 -22.54 -8.02 -19.38
C THR A 299 -21.58 -7.98 -20.58
N ALA A 300 -20.39 -7.38 -20.43
CA ALA A 300 -19.37 -7.36 -21.49
C ALA A 300 -18.90 -8.78 -21.86
N ILE A 301 -18.71 -9.64 -20.85
CA ILE A 301 -18.32 -11.05 -21.04
C ILE A 301 -19.43 -11.82 -21.76
N GLU A 302 -20.70 -11.64 -21.37
CA GLU A 302 -21.83 -12.35 -21.97
C GLU A 302 -22.05 -11.97 -23.43
N LYS A 303 -21.86 -10.69 -23.78
CA LYS A 303 -22.12 -10.18 -25.13
C LYS A 303 -21.04 -10.55 -26.13
N ALA A 304 -19.78 -10.51 -25.73
CA ALA A 304 -18.69 -10.87 -26.63
C ALA A 304 -17.64 -11.75 -25.90
N PRO A 305 -17.94 -13.03 -25.62
CA PRO A 305 -17.13 -13.87 -24.72
C PRO A 305 -15.67 -14.07 -25.12
N ILE A 306 -15.37 -13.94 -26.42
CA ILE A 306 -14.04 -14.17 -27.02
C ILE A 306 -13.31 -12.83 -27.27
N SER A 307 -13.96 -11.69 -27.02
CA SER A 307 -13.37 -10.37 -27.25
C SER A 307 -12.28 -10.03 -26.22
N SER A 308 -11.41 -9.09 -26.57
CA SER A 308 -10.48 -8.48 -25.61
C SER A 308 -11.22 -7.83 -24.44
N TRP A 309 -12.42 -7.27 -24.67
CA TRP A 309 -13.25 -6.65 -23.64
C TRP A 309 -13.74 -7.64 -22.60
N ALA A 310 -14.14 -8.84 -23.00
CA ALA A 310 -14.51 -9.90 -22.07
C ALA A 310 -13.33 -10.34 -21.21
N LYS A 311 -12.15 -10.46 -21.84
CA LYS A 311 -10.91 -10.79 -21.13
C LYS A 311 -10.55 -9.72 -20.09
N ASP A 312 -10.58 -8.44 -20.48
CA ASP A 312 -10.28 -7.32 -19.59
C ASP A 312 -11.33 -7.14 -18.49
N ALA A 313 -12.61 -7.31 -18.82
CA ALA A 313 -13.70 -7.33 -17.84
C ALA A 313 -13.46 -8.40 -16.77
N ASN A 314 -13.06 -9.61 -17.18
CA ASN A 314 -12.79 -10.70 -16.27
C ASN A 314 -11.55 -10.44 -15.38
N ARG A 315 -10.50 -9.79 -15.92
CA ARG A 315 -9.35 -9.31 -15.13
C ARG A 315 -9.78 -8.29 -14.07
N ARG A 316 -10.64 -7.33 -14.41
CA ARG A 316 -11.15 -6.34 -13.45
C ARG A 316 -12.01 -6.97 -12.36
N ILE A 317 -12.85 -7.96 -12.69
CA ILE A 317 -13.61 -8.72 -11.69
C ILE A 317 -12.65 -9.39 -10.69
N LEU A 318 -11.57 -10.01 -11.17
CA LEU A 318 -10.56 -10.61 -10.28
C LEU A 318 -9.92 -9.56 -9.37
N ILE A 319 -9.55 -8.39 -9.90
CA ILE A 319 -8.93 -7.31 -9.11
C ILE A 319 -9.91 -6.79 -8.05
N ILE A 320 -11.18 -6.59 -8.40
CA ILE A 320 -12.22 -6.21 -7.43
C ILE A 320 -12.38 -7.27 -6.35
N GLY A 321 -12.47 -8.54 -6.75
CA GLY A 321 -12.61 -9.66 -5.84
C GLY A 321 -11.42 -9.78 -4.87
N GLU A 322 -10.18 -9.69 -5.36
CA GLU A 322 -8.99 -9.87 -4.53
C GLU A 322 -8.65 -8.65 -3.67
N PHE A 323 -8.69 -7.44 -4.26
CA PHE A 323 -8.11 -6.25 -3.63
C PHE A 323 -9.14 -5.33 -2.97
N TYR A 324 -10.35 -5.21 -3.53
CA TYR A 324 -11.33 -4.20 -3.09
C TYR A 324 -12.46 -4.74 -2.20
N GLU A 325 -13.09 -5.85 -2.60
CA GLU A 325 -14.19 -6.46 -1.83
C GLU A 325 -13.74 -7.69 -1.03
N ARG A 326 -12.60 -8.30 -1.37
CA ARG A 326 -12.05 -9.52 -0.74
C ARG A 326 -13.02 -10.70 -0.79
N ASP A 327 -13.79 -10.79 -1.87
CA ASP A 327 -14.74 -11.86 -2.14
C ASP A 327 -14.03 -13.03 -2.83
N LYS A 328 -13.74 -14.07 -2.04
CA LYS A 328 -13.06 -15.28 -2.52
C LYS A 328 -13.84 -16.01 -3.60
N GLN A 329 -15.17 -15.97 -3.58
CA GLN A 329 -15.96 -16.68 -4.57
C GLN A 329 -15.88 -15.96 -5.92
N ILE A 330 -16.05 -14.64 -5.93
CA ILE A 330 -15.93 -13.81 -7.14
C ILE A 330 -14.52 -13.93 -7.72
N SER A 331 -13.49 -13.83 -6.89
CA SER A 331 -12.10 -14.02 -7.32
C SER A 331 -11.88 -15.38 -7.94
N GLN A 332 -12.34 -16.46 -7.30
CA GLN A 332 -12.11 -17.82 -7.80
C GLN A 332 -12.81 -18.07 -9.13
N ILE A 333 -14.03 -17.54 -9.31
CA ILE A 333 -14.78 -17.64 -10.57
C ILE A 333 -14.04 -16.89 -11.68
N ALA A 334 -13.61 -15.65 -11.43
CA ALA A 334 -12.87 -14.86 -12.40
C ALA A 334 -11.53 -15.53 -12.75
N PHE A 335 -10.83 -16.04 -11.75
CA PHE A 335 -9.58 -16.76 -11.89
C PHE A 335 -9.71 -18.00 -12.78
N ASN A 336 -10.74 -18.82 -12.55
CA ASN A 336 -10.98 -20.02 -13.37
C ASN A 336 -11.24 -19.66 -14.84
N ARG A 337 -12.01 -18.60 -15.10
CA ARG A 337 -12.25 -18.10 -16.48
C ARG A 337 -10.99 -17.55 -17.14
N LEU A 338 -10.08 -16.90 -16.41
CA LEU A 338 -8.80 -16.45 -17.00
C LEU A 338 -7.94 -17.62 -17.50
N LYS A 339 -8.05 -18.80 -16.86
CA LYS A 339 -7.34 -20.01 -17.33
C LYS A 339 -7.91 -20.49 -18.65
N GLU A 340 -9.24 -20.40 -18.82
CA GLU A 340 -9.90 -20.70 -20.09
C GLU A 340 -9.43 -19.76 -21.21
N TYR A 341 -9.16 -18.48 -20.88
CA TYR A 341 -8.59 -17.50 -21.80
C TYR A 341 -7.09 -17.67 -22.11
N ARG A 342 -6.40 -18.65 -21.49
CA ARG A 342 -4.94 -18.89 -21.62
C ARG A 342 -4.10 -17.63 -21.39
N ASP A 343 -4.47 -16.87 -20.36
CA ASP A 343 -3.86 -15.57 -20.06
C ASP A 343 -2.58 -15.67 -19.21
N GLU A 344 -1.63 -16.51 -19.63
CA GLU A 344 -0.43 -16.90 -18.84
C GLU A 344 0.41 -15.70 -18.37
N ASN A 345 0.60 -14.69 -19.22
CA ASN A 345 1.38 -13.49 -18.85
C ASN A 345 0.75 -12.71 -17.69
N PHE A 346 -0.58 -12.60 -17.64
CA PHE A 346 -1.25 -11.91 -16.54
C PHE A 346 -1.18 -12.73 -15.24
N PHE A 347 -1.11 -14.06 -15.35
CA PHE A 347 -0.93 -14.94 -14.19
C PHE A 347 0.44 -14.80 -13.55
N ASP A 348 1.51 -14.80 -14.34
CA ASP A 348 2.88 -14.65 -13.83
C ASP A 348 3.05 -13.30 -13.10
N GLU A 349 2.44 -12.25 -13.64
CA GLU A 349 2.41 -10.95 -13.00
C GLU A 349 1.63 -10.98 -11.68
N LEU A 350 0.49 -11.68 -11.60
CA LEU A 350 -0.37 -11.68 -10.40
C LEU A 350 0.14 -12.63 -9.29
N SER A 351 0.71 -13.79 -9.65
CA SER A 351 1.22 -14.79 -8.70
C SER A 351 2.45 -14.32 -7.93
N THR A 352 3.25 -13.43 -8.53
CA THR A 352 4.39 -12.78 -7.85
C THR A 352 3.94 -11.99 -6.60
N PHE A 353 2.64 -11.67 -6.49
CA PHE A 353 2.11 -10.82 -5.41
C PHE A 353 1.06 -11.50 -4.52
N SER A 354 0.60 -12.73 -4.85
CA SER A 354 -0.37 -13.45 -4.01
C SER A 354 0.19 -13.82 -2.64
N ASP A 355 1.49 -14.08 -2.56
CA ASP A 355 2.15 -14.56 -1.34
C ASP A 355 2.24 -13.47 -0.26
N ILE A 356 2.44 -12.21 -0.67
CA ILE A 356 2.39 -11.03 0.20
C ILE A 356 0.96 -10.83 0.78
N MET A 357 -0.06 -11.34 0.09
CA MET A 357 -1.47 -11.17 0.47
C MET A 357 -1.99 -12.25 1.42
N GLU A 358 -1.50 -13.48 1.38
CA GLU A 358 -1.94 -14.52 2.33
C GLU A 358 -1.61 -14.15 3.78
N GLU A 359 -0.48 -13.47 4.00
CA GLU A 359 -0.08 -12.93 5.31
C GLU A 359 -0.95 -11.73 5.74
N SER A 360 -1.41 -10.89 4.79
CA SER A 360 -2.32 -9.75 5.03
C SER A 360 -3.75 -10.16 5.39
N LYS A 361 -4.24 -11.26 4.80
CA LYS A 361 -5.62 -11.76 4.96
C LYS A 361 -5.98 -12.15 6.40
N ALA A 362 -5.00 -12.57 7.22
CA ALA A 362 -5.23 -12.98 8.61
C ALA A 362 -5.39 -11.78 9.57
N THR A 363 -4.63 -10.72 9.35
CA THR A 363 -4.49 -9.60 10.29
C THR A 363 -5.58 -8.53 10.11
N ASP A 364 -6.05 -8.30 8.88
CA ASP A 364 -7.09 -7.30 8.61
C ASP A 364 -8.47 -7.71 9.13
N LYS A 365 -8.80 -9.01 9.15
CA LYS A 365 -10.07 -9.50 9.72
C LYS A 365 -10.13 -9.28 11.24
N ILE A 366 -8.99 -9.44 11.92
CA ILE A 366 -8.85 -9.21 13.36
C ILE A 366 -9.02 -7.72 13.66
N ARG A 367 -8.39 -6.84 12.87
CA ARG A 367 -8.50 -5.38 13.04
C ARG A 367 -9.86 -4.80 12.67
N LEU A 368 -10.56 -5.34 11.67
CA LEU A 368 -11.94 -4.93 11.34
C LEU A 368 -12.92 -5.27 12.47
N GLN A 369 -12.73 -6.41 13.15
CA GLN A 369 -13.50 -6.74 14.36
C GLN A 369 -13.21 -5.76 15.50
N GLU A 370 -11.94 -5.47 15.78
CA GLU A 370 -11.55 -4.50 16.81
C GLU A 370 -12.03 -3.06 16.49
N ARG A 371 -12.04 -2.66 15.21
CA ARG A 371 -12.50 -1.33 14.77
C ARG A 371 -14.03 -1.17 14.83
N GLU A 372 -14.81 -2.21 14.54
CA GLU A 372 -16.27 -2.19 14.74
C GLU A 372 -16.65 -2.20 16.23
N GLU A 373 -15.82 -2.79 17.10
CA GLU A 373 -15.96 -2.66 18.56
C GLU A 373 -15.64 -1.24 19.05
N VAL A 374 -14.60 -0.60 18.50
CA VAL A 374 -14.28 0.82 18.77
C VAL A 374 -15.40 1.74 18.29
N LYS A 375 -16.02 1.47 17.14
CA LYS A 375 -17.19 2.20 16.63
C LYS A 375 -18.42 2.03 17.53
N LYS A 376 -18.67 0.82 18.06
CA LYS A 376 -19.71 0.59 19.08
C LYS A 376 -19.40 1.33 20.39
N ALA A 377 -18.13 1.40 20.80
CA ALA A 377 -17.69 2.11 22.00
C ALA A 377 -17.80 3.64 21.84
N LEU A 378 -17.52 4.18 20.64
CA LEU A 378 -17.65 5.59 20.29
C LEU A 378 -19.12 6.03 20.14
N SER A 379 -20.04 5.10 19.86
CA SER A 379 -21.49 5.40 19.74
C SER A 379 -22.20 5.71 21.07
N LYS A 380 -21.50 5.65 22.22
CA LYS A 380 -22.07 5.97 23.54
C LYS A 380 -22.02 7.46 23.94
N GLY A 381 -21.60 8.35 23.04
CA GLY A 381 -21.62 9.80 23.25
C GLY A 381 -22.31 10.55 22.12
N ASP A 382 -23.59 10.89 22.33
CA ASP A 382 -24.44 11.90 21.67
C ASP A 382 -24.09 12.40 20.26
N MET A 383 -24.73 11.82 19.23
CA MET A 383 -25.49 12.56 18.21
C MET A 383 -26.35 11.60 17.37
N ASP A 384 -27.68 11.77 17.41
CA ASP A 384 -28.67 10.95 16.71
C ASP A 384 -28.73 11.28 15.20
N VAL A 385 -27.94 10.54 14.41
CA VAL A 385 -28.06 10.42 12.94
C VAL A 385 -28.79 9.12 12.56
N LEU A 386 -29.19 8.33 13.57
CA LEU A 386 -29.75 6.99 13.42
C LEU A 386 -31.25 6.98 13.08
N SER A 387 -31.97 8.06 13.38
CA SER A 387 -33.35 8.24 12.91
C SER A 387 -33.46 8.54 11.40
N LEU A 388 -32.37 8.96 10.74
CA LEU A 388 -32.34 9.22 9.30
C LEU A 388 -31.99 7.98 8.45
N ILE A 389 -31.46 6.92 9.08
CA ILE A 389 -31.07 5.67 8.41
C ILE A 389 -32.17 4.59 8.54
N GLN A 390 -33.08 4.70 9.51
CA GLN A 390 -34.08 3.67 9.80
C GLN A 390 -35.17 3.46 8.73
N ASN A 391 -35.20 4.23 7.64
CA ASN A 391 -36.18 4.06 6.56
C ASN A 391 -35.58 3.76 5.19
N ILE A 392 -34.34 3.25 5.13
CA ILE A 392 -33.78 2.71 3.88
C ILE A 392 -33.60 1.20 4.04
N ASP A 393 -34.58 0.45 3.53
CA ASP A 393 -34.49 -0.99 3.35
C ASP A 393 -33.51 -1.32 2.21
N LEU A 394 -32.37 -1.90 2.60
CA LEU A 394 -31.32 -2.44 1.74
C LEU A 394 -30.90 -3.85 2.23
N SER A 395 -31.78 -4.56 2.96
CA SER A 395 -31.39 -5.79 3.66
C SER A 395 -31.42 -7.01 2.73
N GLY A 396 -30.33 -7.27 2.02
CA GLY A 396 -30.02 -8.58 1.41
C GLY A 396 -29.95 -9.77 2.41
N GLU A 397 -30.73 -9.75 3.49
CA GLU A 397 -30.81 -10.72 4.58
C GLU A 397 -31.23 -12.12 4.13
N LYS A 398 -31.88 -12.26 2.96
CA LYS A 398 -32.20 -13.58 2.39
C LYS A 398 -31.00 -14.27 1.74
N ALA A 399 -29.99 -13.53 1.26
CA ALA A 399 -28.82 -14.11 0.59
C ALA A 399 -27.76 -14.62 1.58
N ALA A 400 -27.59 -13.94 2.71
CA ALA A 400 -26.58 -14.29 3.72
C ALA A 400 -26.92 -15.59 4.50
N GLN A 401 -28.19 -15.96 4.60
CA GLN A 401 -28.61 -17.18 5.33
C GLN A 401 -28.39 -18.49 4.55
N GLU A 402 -28.29 -18.43 3.22
CA GLU A 402 -28.02 -19.61 2.38
C GLU A 402 -26.52 -19.94 2.28
N GLU A 403 -25.64 -18.93 2.33
CA GLU A 403 -24.18 -19.12 2.27
C GLU A 403 -23.59 -19.74 3.55
N VAL A 404 -24.14 -19.41 4.73
CA VAL A 404 -23.67 -19.97 6.00
C VAL A 404 -23.95 -21.48 6.08
N LYS A 405 -25.10 -21.93 5.54
CA LYS A 405 -25.45 -23.37 5.48
C LYS A 405 -24.62 -24.14 4.45
N ALA A 406 -24.13 -23.47 3.41
CA ALA A 406 -23.24 -24.08 2.41
C ALA A 406 -21.79 -24.21 2.93
N ALA A 407 -21.33 -23.25 3.74
CA ALA A 407 -19.98 -23.23 4.31
C ALA A 407 -19.76 -24.31 5.38
N GLU A 408 -20.77 -24.60 6.21
CA GLU A 408 -20.69 -25.69 7.22
C GLU A 408 -20.57 -27.07 6.58
N LYS A 409 -21.16 -27.25 5.39
CA LYS A 409 -21.11 -28.52 4.64
C LYS A 409 -19.78 -28.76 3.93
N ALA A 410 -19.05 -27.70 3.60
CA ALA A 410 -17.75 -27.76 2.93
C ALA A 410 -16.57 -27.98 3.91
N LEU A 411 -16.72 -27.60 5.18
CA LEU A 411 -15.68 -27.75 6.20
C LEU A 411 -15.51 -29.20 6.68
N ALA A 412 -16.55 -30.03 6.53
CA ALA A 412 -16.54 -31.45 6.92
C ALA A 412 -15.70 -32.36 5.99
N LEU A 413 -15.19 -31.85 4.86
CA LEU A 413 -14.57 -32.66 3.80
C LEU A 413 -13.06 -32.43 3.59
N LYS A 414 -12.40 -31.60 4.41
CA LYS A 414 -10.95 -31.29 4.24
C LYS A 414 -10.05 -31.80 5.36
N VAL A 415 -10.41 -32.91 6.01
CA VAL A 415 -9.47 -33.72 6.82
C VAL A 415 -9.03 -34.92 6.00
N SER A 416 -8.18 -34.70 4.99
CA SER A 416 -7.28 -35.72 4.45
C SER A 416 -6.41 -35.12 3.34
N LYS A 417 -5.17 -34.80 3.70
CA LYS A 417 -3.92 -35.00 2.94
C LYS A 417 -2.89 -33.98 3.40
N LYS A 418 -2.06 -34.44 4.32
CA LYS A 418 -0.70 -33.95 4.56
C LYS A 418 0.20 -34.81 3.67
N GLU A 419 1.04 -34.20 2.83
CA GLU A 419 2.49 -34.50 2.80
C GLU A 419 3.28 -33.75 1.71
N VAL A 420 4.34 -33.08 2.18
CA VAL A 420 5.67 -32.77 1.62
C VAL A 420 5.80 -31.87 0.38
N ALA A 421 6.36 -30.67 0.61
CA ALA A 421 7.29 -30.01 -0.31
C ALA A 421 8.36 -29.26 0.51
N GLN A 422 9.64 -29.44 0.15
CA GLN A 422 10.81 -28.84 0.80
C GLN A 422 10.79 -27.32 0.68
N GLU A 423 11.16 -26.62 1.77
CA GLU A 423 11.44 -25.18 1.78
C GLU A 423 12.58 -24.85 0.80
N VAL A 424 12.23 -24.30 -0.36
CA VAL A 424 13.19 -23.56 -1.19
C VAL A 424 13.35 -22.21 -0.53
N LEU A 425 14.48 -21.97 0.13
CA LEU A 425 14.81 -20.66 0.70
C LEU A 425 14.84 -19.61 -0.41
N ASP A 426 13.97 -18.61 -0.33
CA ASP A 426 13.95 -17.49 -1.27
C ASP A 426 15.17 -16.58 -1.04
N VAL A 427 16.02 -16.48 -2.05
CA VAL A 427 17.24 -15.63 -2.05
C VAL A 427 16.88 -14.16 -1.93
N ASN A 428 15.72 -13.74 -2.45
CA ASN A 428 15.29 -12.35 -2.43
C ASN A 428 14.94 -11.85 -1.02
N MET A 429 14.70 -12.77 -0.08
CA MET A 429 14.46 -12.48 1.33
C MET A 429 15.75 -12.17 2.10
N HIS A 430 16.92 -12.54 1.57
CA HIS A 430 18.20 -12.29 2.23
C HIS A 430 18.56 -10.78 2.19
N PRO A 431 18.90 -10.13 3.32
CA PRO A 431 19.16 -8.68 3.38
C PRO A 431 20.20 -8.17 2.36
N LEU A 432 21.20 -9.00 2.02
CA LEU A 432 22.28 -8.69 1.07
C LEU A 432 21.95 -9.03 -0.40
N ARG A 433 20.76 -9.56 -0.67
CA ARG A 433 20.25 -9.91 -2.01
C ARG A 433 18.92 -9.22 -2.34
N LYS A 434 18.46 -8.30 -1.48
CA LYS A 434 17.31 -7.43 -1.77
C LYS A 434 17.62 -6.53 -2.98
N PRO A 435 16.65 -6.27 -3.88
CA PRO A 435 16.86 -5.41 -5.05
C PRO A 435 17.45 -4.03 -4.73
N SER A 436 17.03 -3.40 -3.63
CA SER A 436 17.56 -2.09 -3.20
C SER A 436 19.03 -2.15 -2.77
N PHE A 437 19.44 -3.23 -2.12
CA PHE A 437 20.84 -3.45 -1.74
C PHE A 437 21.72 -3.63 -2.98
N ILE A 438 21.27 -4.49 -3.90
CA ILE A 438 21.97 -4.79 -5.15
C ILE A 438 22.08 -3.54 -6.02
N GLN A 439 20.99 -2.79 -6.17
CA GLN A 439 21.00 -1.53 -6.91
C GLN A 439 22.03 -0.56 -6.33
N ARG A 440 22.08 -0.41 -4.99
CA ARG A 440 23.09 0.45 -4.34
C ARG A 440 24.52 -0.02 -4.59
N GLU A 441 24.77 -1.32 -4.57
CA GLU A 441 26.10 -1.88 -4.88
C GLU A 441 26.47 -1.71 -6.36
N ILE A 442 25.52 -1.88 -7.27
CA ILE A 442 25.73 -1.62 -8.71
C ILE A 442 26.07 -0.15 -8.92
N MET A 443 25.35 0.79 -8.29
CA MET A 443 25.60 2.23 -8.42
C MET A 443 27.04 2.62 -8.02
N LYS A 444 27.64 1.96 -7.03
CA LYS A 444 29.04 2.17 -6.65
C LYS A 444 30.04 1.68 -7.73
N LYS A 445 29.63 0.73 -8.57
CA LYS A 445 30.45 0.10 -9.61
C LYS A 445 30.22 0.67 -11.01
N ILE A 446 29.26 1.59 -11.18
CA ILE A 446 29.00 2.30 -12.45
C ILE A 446 30.12 3.28 -12.88
N PRO A 447 30.81 4.03 -12.00
CA PRO A 447 31.75 5.06 -12.45
C PRO A 447 32.87 4.58 -13.40
N PRO A 448 33.50 3.40 -13.21
CA PRO A 448 34.44 2.83 -14.17
C PRO A 448 33.84 2.57 -15.56
N LEU A 449 32.58 2.14 -15.63
CA LEU A 449 31.88 1.93 -16.91
C LEU A 449 31.68 3.26 -17.64
N LYS A 450 31.32 4.32 -16.92
CA LYS A 450 31.19 5.69 -17.48
C LYS A 450 32.53 6.24 -17.96
N ALA A 451 33.61 6.01 -17.21
CA ALA A 451 34.95 6.42 -17.62
C ALA A 451 35.41 5.72 -18.91
N MET A 452 35.10 4.44 -19.05
CA MET A 452 35.35 3.67 -20.27
C MET A 452 34.54 4.20 -21.45
N TYR A 453 33.23 4.45 -21.27
CA TYR A 453 32.36 5.04 -22.28
C TYR A 453 32.93 6.39 -22.78
N ASN A 454 33.30 7.29 -21.86
CA ASN A 454 33.91 8.58 -22.21
C ASN A 454 35.25 8.43 -22.96
N THR A 455 36.03 7.39 -22.66
CA THR A 455 37.28 7.11 -23.37
C THR A 455 37.04 6.69 -24.81
N ILE A 456 35.95 5.95 -25.07
CA ILE A 456 35.56 5.52 -26.41
C ILE A 456 34.97 6.69 -27.21
N LEU A 457 34.16 7.55 -26.58
CA LEU A 457 33.69 8.80 -27.21
C LEU A 457 34.86 9.68 -27.68
N LYS A 458 35.92 9.81 -26.87
CA LYS A 458 37.14 10.56 -27.24
C LYS A 458 37.89 10.01 -28.45
N ARG A 459 37.65 8.74 -28.84
CA ARG A 459 38.26 8.12 -30.02
C ARG A 459 37.42 8.32 -31.30
N GLY A 460 36.34 9.09 -31.22
CA GLY A 460 35.46 9.39 -32.36
C GLY A 460 34.22 8.51 -32.47
N ALA A 461 33.91 7.69 -31.45
CA ALA A 461 32.66 6.94 -31.42
C ALA A 461 31.48 7.86 -31.11
N ASP A 462 30.34 7.61 -31.79
CA ASP A 462 29.11 8.37 -31.58
C ASP A 462 27.93 7.42 -31.33
N PHE A 463 27.72 7.08 -30.06
CA PHE A 463 26.53 6.34 -29.63
C PHE A 463 26.11 6.75 -28.21
N GLN A 464 24.81 6.68 -27.96
CA GLN A 464 24.17 6.90 -26.67
C GLN A 464 22.96 5.98 -26.58
N GLY A 465 22.53 5.63 -25.37
CA GLY A 465 21.39 4.73 -25.19
C GLY A 465 21.49 3.91 -23.91
N THR A 466 20.63 2.91 -23.80
CA THR A 466 20.56 2.00 -22.66
C THR A 466 21.17 0.66 -23.02
N LEU A 467 22.12 0.20 -22.20
CA LEU A 467 22.68 -1.14 -22.29
C LEU A 467 22.11 -1.99 -21.16
N LYS A 468 21.36 -3.05 -21.48
CA LYS A 468 20.80 -3.97 -20.49
C LYS A 468 21.75 -5.14 -20.28
N VAL A 469 22.36 -5.20 -19.10
CA VAL A 469 23.33 -6.26 -18.74
C VAL A 469 22.67 -7.22 -17.77
N SER A 470 22.71 -8.52 -18.10
CA SER A 470 22.18 -9.60 -17.27
C SER A 470 23.31 -10.44 -16.72
N PHE A 471 23.27 -10.75 -15.42
CA PHE A 471 24.29 -11.55 -14.75
C PHE A 471 23.72 -12.23 -13.50
N ALA A 472 24.36 -13.33 -13.09
CA ALA A 472 24.02 -14.05 -11.87
C ALA A 472 25.00 -13.72 -10.74
N ILE A 473 24.50 -13.51 -9.53
CA ILE A 473 25.29 -13.33 -8.32
C ILE A 473 25.27 -14.66 -7.54
N GLU A 474 26.42 -15.29 -7.41
CA GLU A 474 26.60 -16.53 -6.66
C GLU A 474 26.51 -16.31 -5.14
N ALA A 475 26.36 -17.38 -4.36
CA ALA A 475 26.40 -17.31 -2.90
C ALA A 475 27.74 -16.73 -2.39
N SER A 476 28.84 -17.07 -3.05
CA SER A 476 30.18 -16.51 -2.82
C SER A 476 30.29 -15.01 -3.08
N GLY A 477 29.30 -14.40 -3.72
CA GLY A 477 29.32 -13.01 -4.16
C GLY A 477 30.03 -12.79 -5.50
N ALA A 478 30.57 -13.84 -6.12
CA ALA A 478 31.10 -13.78 -7.47
C ALA A 478 29.99 -13.57 -8.50
N VAL A 479 30.32 -12.88 -9.60
CA VAL A 479 29.40 -12.66 -10.72
C VAL A 479 29.68 -13.68 -11.82
N SER A 480 28.64 -14.38 -12.26
CA SER A 480 28.67 -15.38 -13.32
C SER A 480 27.61 -15.08 -14.41
N HIS A 481 27.63 -15.83 -15.51
CA HIS A 481 26.61 -15.74 -16.59
C HIS A 481 26.37 -14.34 -17.16
N VAL A 482 27.40 -13.49 -17.21
CA VAL A 482 27.26 -12.12 -17.71
C VAL A 482 27.01 -12.10 -19.22
N ARG A 483 25.90 -11.50 -19.64
CA ARG A 483 25.49 -11.27 -21.03
C ARG A 483 24.81 -9.91 -21.20
N ILE A 484 24.70 -9.45 -22.43
CA ILE A 484 23.93 -8.26 -22.81
C ILE A 484 22.65 -8.73 -23.47
N GLU A 485 21.51 -8.16 -23.07
CA GLU A 485 20.20 -8.52 -23.63
C GLU A 485 20.03 -7.92 -25.03
N GLU A 486 19.34 -8.66 -25.92
CA GLU A 486 19.20 -8.33 -27.35
C GLU A 486 18.50 -7.00 -27.61
N ASP A 487 17.66 -6.56 -26.66
CA ASP A 487 16.90 -5.31 -26.68
C ASP A 487 17.68 -4.09 -26.16
N SER A 488 19.01 -4.16 -26.15
CA SER A 488 19.89 -3.04 -25.81
C SER A 488 20.06 -2.07 -26.99
N ASP A 489 20.04 -0.76 -26.71
CA ASP A 489 20.15 0.29 -27.74
C ASP A 489 21.56 0.37 -28.36
N ILE A 490 22.59 0.03 -27.56
CA ILE A 490 24.00 0.18 -27.95
C ILE A 490 24.51 -1.13 -28.55
N GLN A 491 24.81 -1.11 -29.85
CA GLN A 491 25.23 -2.28 -30.63
C GLN A 491 26.75 -2.35 -30.91
N ASP A 492 27.56 -1.49 -30.28
CA ASP A 492 29.03 -1.47 -30.48
C ASP A 492 29.71 -2.68 -29.82
N ALA A 493 30.19 -3.62 -30.63
CA ALA A 493 30.73 -4.90 -30.15
C ALA A 493 32.00 -4.76 -29.29
N GLU A 494 32.87 -3.78 -29.57
CA GLU A 494 34.09 -3.58 -28.78
C GLU A 494 33.75 -3.06 -27.37
N PHE A 495 32.81 -2.11 -27.29
CA PHE A 495 32.30 -1.55 -26.05
C PHE A 495 31.56 -2.60 -25.23
N GLN A 496 30.63 -3.33 -25.86
CA GLN A 496 29.88 -4.42 -25.23
C GLN A 496 30.82 -5.45 -24.58
N ARG A 497 31.86 -5.89 -25.29
CA ARG A 497 32.86 -6.84 -24.75
C ARG A 497 33.57 -6.30 -23.52
N LYS A 498 34.01 -5.04 -23.54
CA LYS A 498 34.72 -4.42 -22.41
C LYS A 498 33.82 -4.21 -21.19
N ILE A 499 32.53 -3.91 -21.42
CA ILE A 499 31.54 -3.85 -20.34
C ILE A 499 31.36 -5.22 -19.68
N LEU A 500 31.24 -6.28 -20.49
CA LEU A 500 31.13 -7.65 -19.97
C LEU A 500 32.34 -8.04 -19.11
N GLU A 501 33.55 -7.69 -19.52
CA GLU A 501 34.77 -7.92 -18.74
C GLU A 501 34.75 -7.19 -17.39
N LEU A 502 34.34 -5.93 -17.36
CA LEU A 502 34.23 -5.16 -16.13
C LEU A 502 33.14 -5.68 -15.18
N VAL A 503 32.00 -6.09 -15.72
CA VAL A 503 30.89 -6.64 -14.93
C VAL A 503 31.23 -8.02 -14.37
N ARG A 504 31.97 -8.86 -15.12
CA ARG A 504 32.48 -10.15 -14.60
C ARG A 504 33.43 -9.98 -13.42
N ALA A 505 34.14 -8.85 -13.34
CA ALA A 505 35.03 -8.54 -12.23
C ALA A 505 34.29 -7.99 -11.00
N TRP A 506 32.96 -7.81 -11.07
CA TRP A 506 32.19 -7.35 -9.92
C TRP A 506 32.09 -8.43 -8.84
N THR A 507 32.19 -7.99 -7.59
CA THR A 507 31.97 -8.82 -6.40
C THR A 507 30.91 -8.18 -5.53
N PHE A 508 30.04 -9.02 -4.97
CA PHE A 508 29.00 -8.67 -4.00
C PHE A 508 29.31 -9.31 -2.66
N PRO A 509 28.67 -8.88 -1.56
CA PRO A 509 28.83 -9.54 -0.26
C PRO A 509 28.45 -11.02 -0.33
N GLN A 510 29.28 -11.87 0.25
CA GLN A 510 29.03 -13.31 0.38
C GLN A 510 27.83 -13.55 1.30
N ILE A 511 27.06 -14.59 0.98
CA ILE A 511 25.95 -15.13 1.78
C ILE A 511 26.18 -16.62 2.00
N GLU A 512 25.35 -17.27 2.82
CA GLU A 512 25.46 -18.70 3.08
C GLU A 512 25.17 -19.54 1.82
N ASP A 513 25.93 -20.61 1.59
CA ASP A 513 25.85 -21.47 0.39
C ASP A 513 24.50 -22.21 0.21
N LYS A 514 23.60 -22.09 1.19
CA LYS A 514 22.23 -22.63 1.12
C LYS A 514 21.29 -21.83 0.21
N TYR A 515 21.67 -20.61 -0.17
CA TYR A 515 20.88 -19.75 -1.04
C TYR A 515 21.30 -19.96 -2.51
N PRO A 516 20.35 -20.17 -3.45
CA PRO A 516 20.70 -20.28 -4.87
C PRO A 516 21.26 -18.95 -5.43
N SER A 517 21.83 -19.02 -6.63
CA SER A 517 22.30 -17.84 -7.35
C SER A 517 21.12 -16.96 -7.80
N GLN A 518 21.33 -15.65 -7.85
CA GLN A 518 20.29 -14.67 -8.21
C GLN A 518 20.65 -13.98 -9.53
N THR A 519 19.81 -14.15 -10.54
CA THR A 519 19.96 -13.49 -11.84
C THR A 519 19.31 -12.11 -11.83
N ILE A 520 20.06 -11.09 -12.24
CA ILE A 520 19.60 -9.70 -12.32
C ILE A 520 19.89 -9.15 -13.72
N THR A 521 18.90 -8.45 -14.28
CA THR A 521 19.07 -7.62 -15.48
C THR A 521 19.02 -6.15 -15.08
N TYR A 522 20.09 -5.42 -15.40
CA TYR A 522 20.24 -4.02 -14.98
C TYR A 522 20.43 -3.09 -16.20
N PRO A 523 19.57 -2.07 -16.38
CA PRO A 523 19.72 -1.09 -17.45
C PRO A 523 20.75 -0.01 -17.09
N ILE A 524 21.79 0.12 -17.92
CA ILE A 524 22.84 1.14 -17.76
C ILE A 524 22.67 2.18 -18.86
N VAL A 525 22.30 3.40 -18.46
CA VAL A 525 22.08 4.52 -19.39
C VAL A 525 23.39 5.27 -19.62
N PHE A 526 23.80 5.36 -20.88
CA PHE A 526 24.95 6.15 -21.32
C PHE A 526 24.44 7.35 -22.14
N LYS A 527 24.79 8.55 -21.68
CA LYS A 527 24.50 9.82 -22.35
C LYS A 527 25.81 10.57 -22.54
N LYS A 528 25.94 11.29 -23.65
CA LYS A 528 27.02 12.25 -23.83
C LYS A 528 26.94 13.30 -22.72
N ALA A 529 28.09 13.67 -22.16
CA ALA A 529 28.15 14.86 -21.32
C ALA A 529 27.91 16.08 -22.24
N GLU A 530 26.92 16.90 -21.89
CA GLU A 530 26.66 18.18 -22.54
C GLU A 530 27.84 19.15 -22.38
#